data_AF-A0A5S5BP03-F1
#
_entry.id   AF-A0A5S5BP03-F1
#
_cell.length_a   1.000
_cell.length_b   1.000
_cell.length_c   1.000
_cell.angle_alpha   90.00
_cell.angle_beta   90.00
_cell.angle_gamma   90.00
#
_symmetry.space_group_name_H-M   'P 1'
#
loop_
_entity.id
_entity.type
_entity.pdbx_description
1 polymer ?
#
loop_
_entity_poly.entity_id
_entity_poly.type
_entity_poly.pdbx_seq_one_letter_code
_entity_poly.pdbx_strand_id
1 'polypeptide(L)'
;MRETEVVKLFAIIRSNYPNFEMTNEKKATWTPLMADVPFDQALANLMDFMKHSKFPPVAADIIQADPGGLNGNYDRLRIETAERFAEIDSWDQVALPACPDHLRPKFLGGGKAVSGDEL
;
A
#
# COMPACT_ATOMS: atom_id res chain seq x y z
N MET A 1 -2.01 18.94 16.56
CA MET A 1 -0.83 19.27 17.40
C MET A 1 -0.41 20.73 17.27
N ARG A 2 0.50 21.21 18.15
CA ARG A 2 1.03 22.59 18.16
C ARG A 2 2.26 22.77 17.26
N GLU A 3 2.58 24.00 16.88
CA GLU A 3 3.76 24.32 16.06
C GLU A 3 5.07 23.80 16.68
N THR A 4 5.23 23.92 18.01
CA THR A 4 6.40 23.41 18.73
C THR A 4 6.58 21.90 18.58
N GLU A 5 5.47 21.16 18.42
CA GLU A 5 5.46 19.72 18.23
C GLU A 5 5.82 19.36 16.77
N VAL A 6 5.36 20.14 15.80
CA VAL A 6 5.78 20.02 14.39
C VAL A 6 7.28 20.26 14.23
N VAL A 7 7.84 21.24 14.94
CA VAL A 7 9.29 21.50 14.93
C VAL A 7 10.09 20.31 15.48
N LYS A 8 9.57 19.61 16.49
CA LYS A 8 10.20 18.38 17.00
C LYS A 8 10.20 17.27 15.94
N LEU A 9 9.10 17.08 15.22
CA LEU A 9 9.04 16.12 14.11
C LEU A 9 10.06 16.46 13.03
N PHE A 10 10.17 17.75 12.66
CA PHE A 10 11.16 18.20 11.68
C PHE A 10 12.60 17.95 12.12
N ALA A 11 12.91 18.10 13.41
CA ALA A 11 14.25 17.80 13.92
C ALA A 11 14.62 16.32 13.74
N ILE A 12 13.66 15.41 13.97
CA ILE A 12 13.83 13.96 13.77
C ILE A 12 13.98 13.62 12.28
N ILE A 13 13.20 14.26 11.42
CA ILE A 13 13.32 14.09 9.97
C ILE A 13 14.72 14.53 9.51
N ARG A 14 15.15 15.73 9.92
CA ARG A 14 16.48 16.26 9.54
C ARG A 14 17.64 15.37 10.00
N SER A 15 17.54 14.73 11.16
CA SER A 15 18.62 13.86 11.65
C SER A 15 18.83 12.61 10.79
N ASN A 16 17.79 12.16 10.09
CA ASN A 16 17.84 10.97 9.24
C ASN A 16 17.92 11.29 7.74
N TYR A 17 17.46 12.47 7.34
CA TYR A 17 17.47 12.96 5.97
C TYR A 17 18.27 14.27 5.91
N PRO A 18 19.60 14.23 5.64
CA PRO A 18 20.48 15.40 5.71
C PRO A 18 20.06 16.57 4.80
N ASN A 19 19.42 16.26 3.67
CA ASN A 19 18.95 17.24 2.69
C ASN A 19 17.58 17.84 3.05
N PHE A 20 17.00 17.46 4.19
CA PHE A 20 15.71 18.00 4.61
C PHE A 20 15.88 19.40 5.21
N GLU A 21 15.32 20.38 4.50
CA GLU A 21 15.31 21.77 4.95
C GLU A 21 14.11 22.08 5.85
N MET A 22 14.40 22.66 7.01
CA MET A 22 13.43 23.15 7.98
C MET A 22 13.13 24.64 7.74
N THR A 23 12.35 24.95 6.72
CA THR A 23 11.97 26.34 6.41
C THR A 23 10.75 26.78 7.23
N ASN A 24 10.58 28.10 7.44
CA ASN A 24 9.41 28.64 8.14
C ASN A 24 8.11 28.42 7.35
N GLU A 25 8.18 28.46 6.01
CA GLU A 25 7.07 28.16 5.12
C GLU A 25 6.55 26.73 5.32
N LYS A 26 7.46 25.75 5.43
CA LYS A 26 7.06 24.36 5.71
C LYS A 26 6.38 24.21 7.06
N LYS A 27 6.86 24.90 8.10
CA LYS A 27 6.21 24.89 9.43
C LYS A 27 4.81 25.49 9.35
N ALA A 28 4.67 26.64 8.68
CA ALA A 28 3.39 27.33 8.50
C ALA A 28 2.38 26.46 7.74
N THR A 29 2.84 25.65 6.78
CA THR A 29 1.99 24.71 6.03
C THR A 29 1.66 23.45 6.84
N TRP A 30 2.61 22.85 7.55
CA TRP A 30 2.39 21.59 8.26
C TRP A 30 1.58 21.75 9.54
N THR A 31 1.71 22.88 10.22
CA THR A 31 0.99 23.16 11.48
C THR A 31 -0.54 23.04 11.34
N PRO A 32 -1.21 23.70 10.38
CA PRO A 32 -2.65 23.53 10.19
C PRO A 32 -3.01 22.13 9.69
N LEU A 33 -2.18 21.51 8.84
CA LEU A 33 -2.45 20.16 8.31
C LEU A 33 -2.43 19.09 9.41
N MET A 34 -1.58 19.28 10.43
CA MET A 34 -1.44 18.36 11.55
C MET A 34 -2.24 18.81 12.79
N ALA A 35 -3.13 19.79 12.67
CA ALA A 35 -3.88 20.35 13.79
C ALA A 35 -4.70 19.26 14.53
N ASP A 36 -5.31 18.34 13.79
CA ASP A 36 -6.18 17.29 14.32
C ASP A 36 -5.44 16.01 14.72
N VAL A 37 -4.13 15.91 14.44
CA VAL A 37 -3.33 14.73 14.75
C VAL A 37 -2.62 14.91 16.10
N PRO A 38 -2.75 13.95 17.04
CA PRO A 38 -1.97 13.95 18.27
C PRO A 38 -0.46 13.76 18.00
N PHE A 39 0.40 14.39 18.80
CA PHE A 39 1.86 14.31 18.60
C PHE A 39 2.38 12.87 18.68
N ASP A 40 1.93 12.08 19.67
CA ASP A 40 2.39 10.70 19.85
C ASP A 40 2.01 9.81 18.67
N GLN A 41 0.81 10.02 18.10
CA GLN A 41 0.38 9.33 16.89
C GLN A 41 1.26 9.70 15.69
N ALA A 42 1.49 11.00 15.47
CA ALA A 42 2.33 11.46 14.38
C ALA A 42 3.78 10.97 14.51
N LEU A 43 4.29 10.88 15.74
CA LEU A 43 5.61 10.33 16.02
C LEU A 43 5.68 8.84 15.68
N ALA A 44 4.68 8.05 16.08
CA ALA A 44 4.61 6.64 15.73
C ALA A 44 4.57 6.44 14.21
N ASN A 45 3.75 7.21 13.50
CA ASN A 45 3.63 7.17 12.04
C ASN A 45 4.94 7.53 11.35
N LEU A 46 5.60 8.59 11.83
CA LEU A 46 6.90 9.01 11.32
C LEU A 46 7.95 7.91 11.49
N MET A 47 8.03 7.30 12.67
CA MET A 47 8.98 6.22 12.94
C MET A 47 8.73 5.01 12.04
N ASP A 48 7.47 4.69 11.76
CA ASP A 48 7.15 3.58 10.87
C ASP A 48 7.50 3.86 9.42
N PHE A 49 7.13 5.05 8.91
CA PHE A 49 7.50 5.51 7.57
C PHE A 49 9.02 5.44 7.34
N MET A 50 9.81 5.88 8.32
CA MET A 50 11.27 5.94 8.21
C MET A 50 11.94 4.56 8.14
N LYS A 51 11.28 3.48 8.61
CA LYS A 51 11.78 2.11 8.43
C LYS A 51 11.68 1.64 6.98
N HIS A 52 10.69 2.15 6.25
CA HIS A 52 10.32 1.64 4.93
C HIS A 52 10.72 2.57 3.78
N SER A 53 10.96 3.86 4.07
CA SER A 53 11.27 4.86 3.06
C SER A 53 12.66 5.47 3.20
N LYS A 54 13.38 5.51 2.08
CA LYS A 54 14.68 6.20 1.93
C LYS A 54 14.53 7.70 1.68
N PHE A 55 13.32 8.16 1.39
CA PHE A 55 13.03 9.55 1.05
C PHE A 55 12.37 10.28 2.21
N PRO A 56 12.61 11.60 2.38
CA PRO A 56 12.00 12.36 3.46
C PRO A 56 10.47 12.40 3.31
N PRO A 57 9.71 12.26 4.41
CA PRO A 57 8.25 12.26 4.38
C PRO A 57 7.67 13.64 4.04
N VAL A 58 6.46 13.63 3.49
CA VAL A 58 5.57 14.79 3.45
C VAL A 58 4.55 14.74 4.59
N ALA A 59 3.81 15.84 4.81
CA ALA A 59 2.83 15.91 5.89
C ALA A 59 1.77 14.81 5.78
N ALA A 60 1.34 14.51 4.54
CA ALA A 60 0.34 13.49 4.26
C ALA A 60 0.77 12.09 4.73
N ASP A 61 2.05 11.72 4.55
CA ASP A 61 2.57 10.41 4.97
C ASP A 61 2.49 10.19 6.48
N ILE A 62 2.49 11.28 7.25
CA ILE A 62 2.44 11.25 8.72
C ILE A 62 1.00 11.42 9.22
N ILE A 63 0.17 12.18 8.50
CA ILE A 63 -1.26 12.38 8.82
C ILE A 63 -2.06 11.12 8.50
N GLN A 64 -1.84 10.56 7.31
CA GLN A 64 -2.37 9.25 6.93
C GLN A 64 -1.51 8.17 7.58
N ALA A 65 -1.68 7.96 8.88
CA ALA A 65 -1.74 6.59 9.32
C ALA A 65 -3.02 6.01 8.74
N ASP A 66 -2.97 5.61 7.48
CA ASP A 66 -3.68 4.40 7.16
C ASP A 66 -2.96 3.33 8.00
N PRO A 67 -3.65 2.62 8.93
CA PRO A 67 -3.13 1.37 9.48
C PRO A 67 -2.76 0.37 8.37
N GLY A 68 -3.10 0.72 7.12
CA GLY A 68 -2.82 0.02 5.90
C GLY A 68 -2.07 0.76 4.78
N GLY A 69 -1.20 1.73 5.06
CA GLY A 69 -0.40 2.38 4.00
C GLY A 69 0.25 1.37 3.04
N LEU A 70 -0.23 1.34 1.78
CA LEU A 70 0.02 0.32 0.72
C LEU A 70 -0.27 -1.16 1.10
N ASN A 71 -0.35 -1.51 2.39
CA ASN A 71 -0.37 -2.86 2.94
C ASN A 71 -1.70 -3.28 3.58
N GLY A 72 -2.51 -2.37 4.13
CA GLY A 72 -3.81 -2.74 4.73
C GLY A 72 -4.94 -2.78 3.72
N ASN A 73 -4.70 -2.25 2.52
CA ASN A 73 -5.47 -2.68 1.36
C ASN A 73 -4.91 -3.96 0.73
N TYR A 74 -3.71 -4.43 1.09
CA TYR A 74 -3.09 -5.59 0.46
C TYR A 74 -3.70 -6.90 0.96
N ASP A 75 -3.95 -7.01 2.26
CA ASP A 75 -4.67 -8.18 2.81
C ASP A 75 -6.12 -8.21 2.32
N ARG A 76 -6.78 -7.06 2.29
CA ARG A 76 -8.12 -6.92 1.71
C ARG A 76 -8.13 -7.30 0.22
N LEU A 77 -7.19 -6.76 -0.56
CA LEU A 77 -7.03 -7.06 -1.98
C LEU A 77 -6.69 -8.54 -2.21
N ARG A 78 -5.88 -9.15 -1.33
CA ARG A 78 -5.55 -10.58 -1.37
C ARG A 78 -6.78 -11.44 -1.13
N ILE A 79 -7.61 -11.09 -0.14
CA ILE A 79 -8.88 -11.77 0.15
C ILE A 79 -9.85 -11.60 -1.01
N GLU A 80 -10.09 -10.37 -1.48
CA GLU A 80 -10.97 -10.08 -2.62
C GLU A 80 -10.49 -10.82 -3.90
N THR A 81 -9.18 -10.91 -4.11
CA THR A 81 -8.59 -11.64 -5.24
C THR A 81 -8.81 -13.15 -5.10
N ALA A 82 -8.61 -13.71 -3.92
CA ALA A 82 -8.85 -15.13 -3.66
C ALA A 82 -10.33 -15.51 -3.81
N GLU A 83 -11.25 -14.65 -3.35
CA GLU A 83 -12.69 -14.82 -3.52
C GLU A 83 -13.09 -14.79 -5.00
N ARG A 84 -12.57 -13.82 -5.77
CA ARG A 84 -12.81 -13.78 -7.22
C ARG A 84 -12.28 -15.01 -7.95
N PHE A 85 -11.09 -15.49 -7.61
CA PHE A 85 -10.55 -16.70 -8.24
C PHE A 85 -11.41 -17.94 -7.94
N ALA A 86 -11.89 -18.09 -6.70
CA ALA A 86 -12.81 -19.17 -6.35
C ALA A 86 -14.15 -19.08 -7.10
N GLU A 87 -14.65 -17.86 -7.33
CA GLU A 87 -15.85 -17.63 -8.13
C GLU A 87 -15.63 -18.02 -9.60
N ILE A 88 -14.49 -17.66 -10.19
CA ILE A 88 -14.09 -18.06 -11.54
C ILE A 88 -13.99 -19.59 -11.66
N ASP A 89 -13.32 -20.26 -10.72
CA ASP A 89 -13.21 -21.73 -10.70
C ASP A 89 -14.58 -22.41 -10.64
N SER A 90 -15.52 -21.81 -9.89
CA SER A 90 -16.90 -22.30 -9.81
C SER A 90 -17.65 -22.11 -11.13
N TRP A 91 -17.45 -20.98 -11.81
CA TRP A 91 -18.06 -20.70 -13.11
C TRP A 91 -17.50 -21.62 -14.18
N ASP A 92 -16.22 -21.94 -14.16
CA ASP A 92 -15.61 -22.90 -15.08
C ASP A 92 -16.24 -24.30 -14.92
N GLN A 93 -16.44 -24.76 -13.68
CA GLN A 93 -17.10 -26.05 -13.41
C GLN A 93 -18.56 -26.07 -13.87
N VAL A 94 -19.28 -24.95 -13.73
CA VAL A 94 -20.70 -24.80 -14.12
C VAL A 94 -20.89 -24.45 -15.60
N ALA A 95 -19.85 -23.94 -16.28
CA ALA A 95 -19.86 -23.68 -17.72
C ALA A 95 -19.49 -24.95 -18.53
N LEU A 96 -18.79 -25.91 -17.92
CA LEU A 96 -18.43 -27.19 -18.54
C LEU A 96 -19.55 -28.24 -18.75
N PRO A 97 -20.78 -28.19 -18.18
CA PRO A 97 -21.84 -29.13 -18.53
C PRO A 97 -22.48 -28.84 -19.90
N ALA A 98 -22.03 -27.81 -20.63
CA ALA A 98 -22.53 -27.47 -21.96
C ALA A 98 -21.49 -27.65 -23.10
N CYS A 99 -20.37 -28.34 -22.87
CA CYS A 99 -19.47 -28.72 -23.96
C CYS A 99 -19.75 -30.18 -24.40
N PRO A 100 -20.35 -30.39 -25.59
CA PRO A 100 -20.51 -31.72 -26.18
C PRO A 100 -19.18 -32.49 -26.17
N ASP A 101 -19.20 -33.79 -25.88
CA ASP A 101 -17.99 -34.61 -25.68
C ASP A 101 -16.96 -34.47 -26.82
N HIS A 102 -17.43 -34.28 -28.06
CA HIS A 102 -16.61 -34.15 -29.26
C HIS A 102 -15.91 -32.79 -29.41
N LEU A 103 -16.24 -31.78 -28.58
CA LEU A 103 -15.64 -30.45 -28.60
C LEU A 103 -14.65 -30.21 -27.43
N ARG A 104 -14.73 -30.99 -26.34
CA ARG A 104 -13.82 -30.87 -25.18
C ARG A 104 -12.32 -30.91 -25.52
N PRO A 105 -11.83 -31.77 -26.43
CA PRO A 105 -10.39 -31.83 -26.76
C PRO A 105 -9.86 -30.53 -27.39
N LYS A 106 -10.71 -29.73 -28.05
CA LYS A 106 -10.30 -28.50 -28.73
C LYS A 106 -10.13 -27.30 -27.79
N PHE A 107 -10.87 -27.28 -26.68
CA PHE A 107 -10.80 -26.22 -25.67
C PHE A 107 -9.73 -26.49 -24.60
N LEU A 108 -9.51 -27.77 -24.26
CA LEU A 108 -8.50 -28.18 -23.26
C LEU A 108 -7.07 -28.32 -23.83
N GLY A 109 -6.91 -28.31 -25.16
CA GLY A 109 -5.61 -28.48 -25.84
C GLY A 109 -4.85 -27.19 -26.18
N GLY A 110 -5.38 -26.01 -25.84
CA GLY A 110 -4.85 -24.71 -26.30
C GLY A 110 -3.92 -23.98 -25.32
N GLY A 111 -3.74 -24.49 -24.10
CA GLY A 111 -2.91 -23.86 -23.08
C GLY A 111 -1.72 -24.73 -22.72
N LYS A 112 -0.70 -24.81 -23.58
CA LYS A 112 0.63 -25.18 -23.09
C LYS A 112 1.05 -24.08 -22.11
N ALA A 113 0.96 -24.36 -20.81
CA ALA A 113 1.74 -23.62 -19.83
C ALA A 113 3.20 -23.75 -20.26
N VAL A 114 3.83 -22.64 -20.66
CA VAL A 114 5.28 -22.58 -20.77
C VAL A 114 5.78 -22.70 -19.34
N SER A 115 6.15 -23.92 -18.95
CA SER A 115 6.92 -24.17 -17.74
C SER A 115 8.20 -23.34 -17.85
N GLY A 116 8.39 -22.40 -16.93
CA GLY A 116 9.55 -21.53 -16.87
C GLY A 116 10.79 -22.28 -16.39
N ASP A 117 11.28 -23.21 -17.20
CA ASP A 117 12.49 -23.99 -16.92
C ASP A 117 13.37 -24.20 -18.16
N GLU A 118 13.35 -23.28 -19.11
CA GLU A 118 14.39 -23.18 -20.14
C GLU A 118 14.87 -21.72 -20.23
N LEU A 119 16.01 -21.48 -19.57
CA LEU A 119 16.92 -20.35 -19.72
C LEU A 119 17.67 -20.42 -21.06
#